data_AF-Q4C4D6-F1
#
_entry.id   AF-Q4C4D6-F1
#
_cell.length_a   1.000
_cell.length_b   1.000
_cell.length_c   1.000
_cell.angle_alpha   90.00
_cell.angle_beta   90.00
_cell.angle_gamma   90.00
#
_symmetry.space_group_name_H-M   'P 1'
#
loop_
_entity.id
_entity.type
_entity.pdbx_description
1 polymer ?
#
loop_
_entity_poly.entity_id
_entity_poly.type
_entity_poly.pdbx_seq_one_letter_code
_entity_poly.pdbx_strand_id
1 'polypeptide(L)'
;MSNKSQPISIYLTSRFKKDLSKLAKRFRSIRQDLAPLIDQLQGGETPGDLISGVKYQIFKVRLKNSDIQKGKSAGYRILYYVKKETKIVLWQSVISCEN
;
A
#
# COMPACT_ATOMS: atom_id res chain seq x y z
N MET A 1 16.66 -10.65 -24.53
CA MET A 1 16.77 -9.21 -24.17
C MET A 1 16.39 -9.06 -22.71
N SER A 2 17.37 -9.01 -21.82
CA SER A 2 17.13 -8.95 -20.38
C SER A 2 16.96 -7.48 -19.97
N ASN A 3 15.72 -6.99 -19.97
CA ASN A 3 15.41 -5.67 -19.44
C ASN A 3 15.69 -5.68 -17.93
N LYS A 4 16.87 -5.18 -17.53
CA LYS A 4 17.18 -4.84 -16.14
C LYS A 4 16.29 -3.67 -15.75
N SER A 5 15.08 -3.98 -15.27
CA SER A 5 14.23 -3.00 -14.60
C SER A 5 15.01 -2.48 -13.40
N GLN A 6 15.18 -1.16 -13.33
CA GLN A 6 15.88 -0.52 -12.22
C GLN A 6 15.15 -0.85 -10.91
N PRO A 7 15.87 -1.17 -9.81
CA PRO A 7 15.22 -1.57 -8.58
C PRO A 7 14.37 -0.42 -8.02
N ILE A 8 13.06 -0.64 -7.91
CA ILE A 8 12.15 0.35 -7.35
C ILE A 8 12.34 0.37 -5.83
N SER A 9 12.67 1.55 -5.32
CA SER A 9 12.89 1.78 -3.90
C SER A 9 11.59 2.23 -3.24
N ILE A 10 11.11 1.42 -2.28
CA ILE A 10 9.90 1.70 -1.51
C ILE A 10 10.29 2.29 -0.15
N TYR A 11 9.76 3.47 0.15
CA TYR A 11 10.01 4.16 1.43
C TYR A 11 8.73 4.21 2.26
N LEU A 12 8.83 3.75 3.51
CA LEU A 12 7.77 3.86 4.50
C LEU A 12 7.94 5.14 5.30
N THR A 13 6.93 6.00 5.30
CA THR A 13 6.92 7.16 6.20
C THR A 13 6.88 6.72 7.67
N SER A 14 7.38 7.57 8.57
CA SER A 14 7.32 7.32 10.02
C SER A 14 5.88 7.16 10.50
N ARG A 15 4.93 7.89 9.90
CA ARG A 15 3.50 7.76 10.18
C ARG A 15 2.97 6.39 9.77
N PHE A 16 3.24 5.97 8.54
CA PHE A 16 2.86 4.64 8.05
C PHE A 16 3.42 3.52 8.93
N LYS A 17 4.69 3.60 9.35
CA LYS A 17 5.29 2.62 10.27
C LYS A 17 4.55 2.56 11.61
N LYS A 18 4.18 3.71 12.19
CA LYS A 18 3.41 3.76 13.44
C LYS A 18 2.02 3.16 13.29
N ASP A 19 1.33 3.49 12.21
CA ASP A 19 -0.02 2.98 11.94
C ASP A 19 0.03 1.47 11.67
N LEU A 20 1.00 0.99 10.88
CA LEU A 20 1.24 -0.44 10.66
C LEU A 20 1.51 -1.18 11.97
N SER A 21 2.34 -0.63 12.87
CA SER A 21 2.61 -1.25 14.17
C SER A 21 1.37 -1.32 15.06
N LYS A 22 0.48 -0.31 15.02
CA LYS A 22 -0.79 -0.35 15.76
C LYS A 22 -1.72 -1.41 15.17
N LEU A 23 -1.83 -1.47 13.86
CA LEU A 23 -2.68 -2.44 13.16
C LEU A 23 -2.18 -3.86 13.35
N ALA A 24 -0.86 -4.08 13.32
CA ALA A 24 -0.25 -5.39 13.55
C ALA A 24 -0.56 -6.00 14.93
N LYS A 25 -0.94 -5.18 15.92
CA LYS A 25 -1.41 -5.68 17.22
C LYS A 25 -2.80 -6.32 17.13
N ARG A 26 -3.67 -5.80 16.25
CA ARG A 26 -5.07 -6.24 16.08
C ARG A 26 -5.22 -7.27 14.96
N PHE A 27 -4.43 -7.13 13.90
CA PHE A 27 -4.49 -7.91 12.67
C PHE A 27 -3.10 -8.49 12.41
N ARG A 28 -2.90 -9.75 12.80
CA ARG A 28 -1.57 -10.39 12.79
C ARG A 28 -1.09 -10.65 11.37
N SER A 29 -2.01 -10.80 10.42
CA SER A 29 -1.71 -11.06 9.01
C SER A 29 -1.47 -9.79 8.18
N ILE A 30 -1.57 -8.57 8.73
CA ILE A 30 -1.39 -7.33 7.95
C ILE A 30 -0.06 -7.27 7.18
N ARG A 31 1.02 -7.85 7.72
CA ARG A 31 2.32 -7.89 7.04
C ARG A 31 2.31 -8.83 5.84
N GLN A 32 1.60 -9.96 5.95
CA GLN A 32 1.40 -10.92 4.87
C GLN A 32 0.46 -10.35 3.82
N ASP A 33 -0.64 -9.70 4.25
CA ASP A 33 -1.59 -9.03 3.36
C ASP A 33 -0.96 -7.88 2.57
N LEU A 34 0.09 -7.24 3.13
CA LEU A 34 0.84 -6.17 2.48
C LEU A 34 1.90 -6.69 1.49
N ALA A 35 2.41 -7.91 1.67
CA ALA A 35 3.53 -8.42 0.86
C ALA A 35 3.24 -8.41 -0.66
N PRO A 36 2.07 -8.88 -1.14
CA PRO A 36 1.76 -8.83 -2.57
C PRO A 36 1.80 -7.42 -3.14
N LEU A 37 1.36 -6.42 -2.38
CA LEU A 37 1.42 -5.01 -2.81
C LEU A 37 2.88 -4.56 -2.95
N ILE A 38 3.75 -4.93 -2.01
CA ILE A 38 5.17 -4.59 -2.08
C ILE A 38 5.83 -5.22 -3.30
N ASP A 39 5.54 -6.50 -3.58
CA ASP A 39 6.08 -7.22 -4.73
C ASP A 39 5.65 -6.58 -6.05
N GLN A 40 4.36 -6.22 -6.17
CA GLN A 40 3.83 -5.49 -7.34
C GLN A 40 4.52 -4.14 -7.53
N LEU A 41 4.66 -3.36 -6.46
CA LEU A 41 5.33 -2.06 -6.51
C LEU A 41 6.82 -2.19 -6.86
N GLN A 42 7.49 -3.27 -6.42
CA GLN A 42 8.87 -3.58 -6.81
C GLN A 42 8.98 -4.01 -8.27
N GLY A 43 7.96 -4.67 -8.81
CA GLY A 43 7.84 -5.04 -10.22
C GLY A 43 7.55 -3.87 -11.17
N GLY A 44 7.21 -2.69 -10.64
CA GLY A 44 6.86 -1.51 -11.44
C GLY A 44 5.38 -1.34 -11.72
N GLU A 45 4.55 -2.20 -11.14
CA GLU A 45 3.11 -2.00 -11.17
C GLU A 45 2.73 -0.86 -10.22
N THR A 46 1.69 -0.11 -10.60
CA THR A 46 1.09 0.93 -9.75
C THR A 46 -0.38 0.59 -9.48
N PRO A 47 -0.64 -0.49 -8.71
CA PRO A 47 -2.01 -0.92 -8.44
C PRO A 47 -2.78 0.13 -7.65
N GLY A 48 -4.09 0.20 -7.88
CA GLY A 48 -5.02 1.07 -7.16
C GLY A 48 -5.65 2.15 -8.02
N ASP A 49 -6.53 2.92 -7.39
CA ASP A 49 -7.22 4.04 -8.03
C ASP A 49 -6.37 5.30 -7.92
N LEU A 50 -6.12 5.99 -9.04
CA LEU A 50 -5.47 7.30 -9.04
C LEU A 50 -6.42 8.34 -8.42
N ILE A 51 -5.95 9.08 -7.43
CA ILE A 51 -6.66 10.22 -6.87
C ILE A 51 -6.42 11.43 -7.79
N SER A 52 -7.47 11.91 -8.44
CA SER A 52 -7.44 13.11 -9.27
C SER A 52 -7.47 14.40 -8.43
N GLY A 53 -7.03 15.52 -9.01
CA GLY A 53 -7.08 16.84 -8.36
C GLY A 53 -5.92 17.15 -7.41
N VAL A 54 -4.87 16.33 -7.40
CA VAL A 54 -3.65 16.54 -6.61
C VAL A 54 -2.43 16.70 -7.50
N LYS A 55 -1.46 17.51 -7.08
CA LYS A 55 -0.22 17.80 -7.82
C LYS A 55 0.69 16.58 -8.01
N TYR A 56 0.49 15.52 -7.21
CA TYR A 56 1.28 14.30 -7.22
C TYR A 56 0.43 13.11 -7.66
N GLN A 57 1.05 12.11 -8.29
CA GLN A 57 0.38 10.85 -8.60
C GLN A 57 0.19 10.03 -7.31
N ILE A 58 -0.97 10.21 -6.68
CA ILE A 58 -1.35 9.49 -5.46
C ILE A 58 -2.31 8.37 -5.84
N PHE A 59 -1.97 7.15 -5.42
CA PHE A 59 -2.75 5.95 -5.66
C PHE A 59 -3.38 5.45 -4.35
N LYS A 60 -4.58 4.87 -4.48
CA LYS A 60 -5.34 4.28 -3.38
C LYS A 60 -5.61 2.82 -3.66
N VAL A 61 -5.08 1.94 -2.82
CA VAL A 61 -5.27 0.48 -2.93
C VAL A 61 -6.22 -0.02 -1.85
N ARG A 62 -7.16 -0.89 -2.25
CA ARG A 62 -7.98 -1.68 -1.31
C ARG A 62 -7.37 -3.07 -1.16
N LEU A 63 -6.70 -3.31 -0.03
CA LEU A 63 -6.18 -4.62 0.33
C LEU A 63 -7.21 -5.40 1.14
N LYS A 64 -7.28 -6.71 0.88
CA LYS A 64 -8.05 -7.63 1.72
C LYS A 64 -7.42 -7.65 3.12
N ASN A 65 -8.26 -7.72 4.15
CA ASN A 65 -7.82 -8.05 5.50
C ASN A 65 -8.13 -9.52 5.74
N SER A 66 -7.09 -10.35 5.84
CA SER A 66 -7.26 -11.80 6.01
C SER A 66 -7.70 -12.19 7.43
N ASP A 67 -7.49 -11.32 8.42
CA ASP A 67 -7.90 -11.53 9.80
C ASP A 67 -9.43 -11.30 10.01
N ILE A 68 -10.14 -10.77 9.01
CA ILE A 68 -11.60 -10.53 9.07
C ILE A 68 -12.28 -11.36 7.99
N GLN A 69 -13.34 -12.10 8.34
CA GLN A 69 -14.22 -12.79 7.38
C GLN A 69 -15.18 -11.81 6.66
N LYS A 70 -14.68 -10.63 6.28
CA LYS A 70 -15.41 -9.62 5.49
C LYS A 70 -14.63 -9.39 4.19
N GLY A 71 -15.32 -8.96 3.14
CA GLY A 71 -14.72 -8.65 1.84
C GLY A 71 -13.80 -7.43 1.86
N LYS A 72 -13.28 -7.04 0.68
CA LYS A 72 -12.36 -5.88 0.51
C LYS A 72 -12.92 -4.55 1.04
N SER A 73 -14.24 -4.43 1.20
CA SER A 73 -14.92 -3.26 1.77
C SER A 73 -14.46 -2.94 3.21
N ALA A 74 -14.27 -3.98 4.03
CA ALA A 74 -13.78 -3.89 5.41
C ALA A 74 -12.24 -4.02 5.54
N GLY A 75 -11.54 -4.00 4.40
CA GLY A 75 -10.10 -4.19 4.32
C GLY A 75 -9.28 -2.92 4.56
N TYR A 76 -7.97 -3.02 4.31
CA TYR A 76 -7.06 -1.90 4.43
C TYR A 76 -7.15 -1.00 3.18
N ARG A 77 -7.18 0.30 3.39
CA ARG A 77 -6.99 1.32 2.36
C ARG A 77 -5.59 1.88 2.51
N ILE A 78 -4.73 1.63 1.53
CA ILE A 78 -3.36 2.15 1.53
C ILE A 78 -3.26 3.28 0.52
N LEU A 79 -2.71 4.41 0.97
CA LEU A 79 -2.38 5.54 0.12
C LEU A 79 -0.87 5.61 -0.06
N TYR A 80 -0.46 5.74 -1.32
CA TYR A 80 0.94 5.92 -1.69
C TYR A 80 1.08 6.88 -2.86
N TYR A 81 2.27 7.45 -3.02
CA TYR A 81 2.54 8.31 -4.15
C TYR A 81 3.88 7.93 -4.81
N VAL A 82 3.93 8.16 -6.12
CA VAL A 82 5.13 7.94 -6.92
C VAL A 82 5.88 9.27 -7.00
N LYS A 83 7.11 9.31 -6.45
CA LYS A 83 7.94 10.54 -6.42
C LYS A 83 8.81 10.67 -7.68
N LYS A 84 9.27 9.55 -8.21
CA LYS A 84 10.03 9.38 -9.48
C LYS A 84 9.74 7.97 -10.00
N GLU A 85 10.06 7.67 -11.26
CA GLU A 85 9.87 6.35 -11.88
C GLU A 85 10.45 5.18 -11.05
N THR A 86 11.45 5.43 -10.22
CA THR A 86 12.11 4.42 -9.36
C THR A 86 11.86 4.60 -7.86
N LYS A 87 11.01 5.54 -7.43
CA LYS A 87 10.80 5.87 -6.01
C LYS A 87 9.33 5.97 -5.64
N ILE A 88 8.90 5.05 -4.77
CA ILE A 88 7.53 4.97 -4.26
C ILE A 88 7.53 5.25 -2.75
N VAL A 89 6.59 6.06 -2.28
CA VAL A 89 6.47 6.44 -0.87
C VAL A 89 5.08 6.07 -0.35
N LEU A 90 5.04 5.23 0.69
CA LEU A 90 3.81 4.80 1.37
C LEU A 90 3.48 5.77 2.51
N TRP A 91 2.32 6.41 2.44
CA TRP A 91 1.97 7.55 3.31
C TRP A 91 1.04 7.18 4.46
N GLN A 92 -0.07 6.48 4.18
CA GLN A 92 -1.07 6.16 5.20
C GLN A 92 -1.74 4.81 4.95
N SER A 93 -1.97 4.06 6.02
CA SER A 93 -2.93 2.95 6.06
C SER A 93 -4.17 3.39 6.83
N VAL A 94 -5.35 3.22 6.24
CA VAL A 94 -6.65 3.47 6.86
C VAL A 94 -7.44 2.17 6.83
N ILE A 95 -7.96 1.73 7.96
CA ILE A 95 -8.98 0.68 7.98
C ILE A 95 -10.33 1.38 7.95
N SER A 96 -11.15 1.06 6.96
CA SER A 96 -12.58 1.39 7.04
C SER A 96 -13.25 0.14 7.56
N CYS A 97 -13.51 0.13 8.87
CA CYS A 97 -14.65 -0.58 9.38
C CYS A 97 -15.78 0.44 9.38
N GLU A 98 -16.53 0.53 8.29
CA GLU A 98 -17.89 1.06 8.36
C GLU A 98 -18.85 -0.12 8.45
N ASN A 99 -19.64 -0.06 9.52
CA ASN A 99 -20.66 -0.96 10.07
C ASN A 99 -20.18 -2.29 10.67
#